data_AF-A0A3D1AZF1-F1
#
_entry.id   AF-A0A3D1AZF1-F1
#
_cell.length_a   1.000
_cell.length_b   1.000
_cell.length_c   1.000
_cell.angle_alpha   90.00
_cell.angle_beta   90.00
_cell.angle_gamma   90.00
#
_symmetry.space_group_name_H-M   'P 1'
#
loop_
_entity.id
_entity.type
_entity.pdbx_description
1 polymer ?
#
loop_
_entity_poly.entity_id
_entity_poly.type
_entity_poly.pdbx_seq_one_letter_code
_entity_poly.pdbx_strand_id
1 'polypeptide(L)' 'GGPESAIYKSTDAGATWNKISSGIPTEDLGRITFAPSAKDPAVVYASIEAANKKSGIFRSTDFGSSW' A
#
# COMPACT_ATOMS: atom_id res chain seq x y z
N GLY A 1 6.43 11.76 -3.28
CA GLY A 1 6.21 10.77 -4.34
C GLY A 1 6.26 11.45 -5.70
N GLY A 2 6.13 10.65 -6.75
CA GLY A 2 6.12 11.04 -8.17
C GLY A 2 5.32 10.01 -9.00
N PRO A 3 5.14 10.23 -10.31
CA PRO A 3 4.16 9.51 -11.15
C PRO A 3 4.26 7.97 -11.15
N GLU A 4 5.43 7.43 -10.79
CA GLU A 4 5.67 5.98 -10.77
C GLU A 4 5.60 5.36 -9.36
N SER A 5 5.19 6.14 -8.36
CA SER A 5 5.04 5.65 -6.99
C SER A 5 3.95 4.59 -6.92
N ALA A 6 4.25 3.46 -6.28
CA ALA A 6 3.34 2.34 -6.14
C ALA A 6 3.67 1.52 -4.89
N ILE A 7 2.74 0.68 -4.50
CA ILE A 7 2.96 -0.32 -3.45
C ILE A 7 3.44 -1.60 -4.13
N TYR A 8 4.52 -2.18 -3.61
CA TYR A 8 5.01 -3.49 -4.02
C TYR A 8 5.09 -4.41 -2.81
N LYS A 9 4.84 -5.70 -3.03
CA LYS A 9 4.93 -6.72 -2.00
C LYS A 9 5.79 -7.89 -2.47
N SER A 10 6.66 -8.35 -1.57
CA SER A 10 7.40 -9.60 -1.68
C SER A 10 6.90 -10.59 -0.63
N THR A 11 6.99 -11.89 -0.97
CA THR A 11 6.72 -13.01 -0.04
C THR A 11 7.89 -14.00 0.01
N ASP A 12 9.01 -13.66 -0.62
CA ASP A 12 10.18 -14.52 -0.83
C ASP A 12 11.46 -13.82 -0.35
N ALA A 13 11.37 -13.16 0.80
CA ALA A 13 12.47 -12.41 1.42
C ALA A 13 13.10 -11.33 0.51
N GLY A 14 12.30 -10.76 -0.40
CA GLY A 14 12.71 -9.66 -1.28
C GLY A 14 13.30 -10.11 -2.61
N ALA A 15 13.27 -11.40 -2.96
CA ALA A 15 13.79 -11.90 -4.23
C ALA A 15 12.91 -11.46 -5.42
N THR A 16 11.59 -11.44 -5.26
CA THR A 16 10.64 -10.91 -6.24
C THR A 16 9.64 -9.95 -5.61
N TRP A 17 9.16 -9.00 -6.41
CA TRP A 17 8.25 -7.94 -5.99
C TRP A 17 7.09 -7.83 -6.96
N ASN A 18 5.87 -7.90 -6.43
CA ASN A 18 4.64 -7.78 -7.20
C ASN A 18 4.00 -6.42 -6.93
N LYS A 19 3.64 -5.70 -8.00
CA LYS A 19 2.93 -4.42 -7.91
C LYS A 19 1.52 -4.67 -7.38
N ILE A 20 1.12 -3.92 -6.36
CA ILE A 20 -0.23 -3.94 -5.80
C ILE A 20 -1.00 -2.75 -6.37
N SER A 21 -2.14 -3.02 -6.99
CA SER A 21 -3.06 -2.01 -7.54
C SER A 21 -4.50 -2.18 -7.06
N SER A 22 -4.81 -3.29 -6.36
CA SER A 22 -6.15 -3.55 -5.86
C SER A 22 -6.43 -2.70 -4.62
N GLY A 23 -7.54 -1.97 -4.64
CA GLY A 23 -8.05 -1.26 -3.45
C GLY A 23 -7.39 0.08 -3.14
N ILE A 24 -6.43 0.53 -3.95
CA ILE A 24 -5.75 1.82 -3.81
C ILE A 24 -6.07 2.77 -4.97
N PRO A 25 -5.83 4.08 -4.82
CA PRO A 25 -6.00 5.04 -5.92
C PRO A 25 -5.12 4.69 -7.12
N THR A 26 -5.64 4.90 -8.33
CA THR A 26 -4.92 4.68 -9.61
C THR A 26 -4.22 5.92 -10.14
N GLU A 27 -4.36 7.04 -9.44
CA GLU A 27 -3.76 8.33 -9.77
C GLU A 27 -2.28 8.39 -9.34
N ASP A 28 -1.60 9.49 -9.66
CA ASP A 28 -0.25 9.74 -9.18
C ASP A 28 -0.19 9.66 -7.64
N LEU A 29 0.64 8.73 -7.15
CA LEU A 29 0.84 8.53 -5.72
C LEU A 29 2.00 9.37 -5.18
N GLY A 30 1.80 9.90 -3.99
CA GLY A 30 2.74 10.69 -3.23
C GLY A 30 3.54 9.86 -2.23
N ARG A 31 3.73 10.39 -1.02
CA ARG A 31 4.32 9.63 0.08
C ARG A 31 3.38 8.51 0.52
N ILE A 32 3.96 7.33 0.82
CA ILE A 32 3.25 6.17 1.38
C ILE A 32 3.93 5.77 2.68
N THR A 33 3.17 5.62 3.75
CA THR A 33 3.68 5.14 5.05
C THR A 33 2.84 3.99 5.56
N PHE A 34 3.49 2.94 6.06
CA PHE A 34 2.83 1.73 6.55
C PHE A 34 2.89 1.60 8.07
N ALA A 35 1.86 0.99 8.64
CA ALA A 35 1.81 0.59 10.04
C ALA A 35 1.17 -0.81 10.15
N PRO A 36 1.94 -1.86 10.51
CA PRO A 36 1.37 -3.17 10.79
C PRO A 36 0.63 -3.17 12.13
N SER A 37 -0.44 -3.94 12.23
CA SER A 37 -1.14 -4.15 13.50
C SER A 37 -0.31 -5.03 14.43
N ALA A 38 -0.16 -4.60 15.68
CA ALA A 38 0.50 -5.39 16.72
C ALA A 38 -0.33 -6.62 17.16
N LYS A 39 -1.64 -6.61 16.91
CA LYS A 39 -2.57 -7.68 17.33
C LYS A 39 -2.73 -8.78 16.28
N ASP A 40 -2.72 -8.40 15.01
CA ASP A 40 -2.99 -9.29 13.88
C ASP A 40 -2.07 -8.93 12.71
N PRO A 41 -1.01 -9.73 12.44
CA PRO A 41 -0.07 -9.46 11.36
C PRO A 41 -0.70 -9.40 9.96
N ALA A 42 -1.90 -9.96 9.76
CA ALA A 42 -2.62 -9.84 8.49
C ALA A 42 -3.15 -8.42 8.25
N VAL A 43 -3.33 -7.63 9.33
CA VAL A 43 -3.85 -6.27 9.24
C VAL A 43 -2.72 -5.26 9.11
N VAL A 44 -2.75 -4.48 8.03
CA VAL A 44 -1.79 -3.39 7.77
C VAL A 44 -2.54 -2.13 7.38
N TYR A 45 -2.10 -0.99 7.90
CA TYR A 45 -2.62 0.32 7.52
C TYR A 45 -1.62 1.06 6.65
N ALA A 46 -2.11 1.83 5.69
CA ALA A 46 -1.29 2.70 4.85
C ALA A 46 -1.89 4.12 4.82
N SER A 47 -1.06 5.13 5.06
CA SER A 47 -1.38 6.50 4.65
C SER A 47 -0.84 6.71 3.24
N ILE A 48 -1.72 7.04 2.31
CA ILE A 48 -1.38 7.23 0.90
C ILE A 48 -1.75 8.67 0.53
N GLU A 49 -0.76 9.45 0.13
CA GLU A 49 -0.99 10.68 -0.62
C GLU A 49 -1.32 10.31 -2.07
N ALA A 50 -2.40 10.87 -2.63
CA ALA A 50 -2.79 10.65 -4.01
C ALA A 50 -3.40 11.91 -4.63
N ALA A 51 -3.19 12.09 -5.93
CA ALA A 51 -3.81 13.17 -6.68
C ALA A 51 -5.36 13.10 -6.68
N ASN A 52 -6.01 14.12 -7.24
CA ASN A 52 -7.47 14.19 -7.38
C ASN A 52 -8.25 14.01 -6.07
N LYS A 53 -7.68 14.47 -4.95
CA LYS A 53 -8.27 14.38 -3.60
C LYS A 53 -8.58 12.93 -3.18
N LYS A 54 -7.77 11.97 -3.64
CA LYS A 54 -7.89 10.55 -3.30
C LYS A 54 -6.97 10.09 -2.17
N SER A 55 -6.23 11.02 -1.53
CA SER A 55 -5.43 10.71 -0.35
C SER A 55 -6.29 10.16 0.79
N GLY A 56 -5.74 9.25 1.59
CA GLY A 56 -6.47 8.66 2.71
C GLY A 56 -5.68 7.63 3.50
N ILE A 57 -6.34 7.06 4.51
CA ILE A 57 -5.87 5.90 5.25
C ILE A 57 -6.59 4.66 4.73
N PHE A 58 -5.83 3.67 4.32
CA PHE A 58 -6.28 2.40 3.76
C PHE A 58 -5.98 1.27 4.74
N ARG A 59 -6.78 0.22 4.72
CA ARG A 59 -6.66 -0.92 5.64
C ARG A 59 -6.74 -2.22 4.86
N SER A 60 -5.62 -2.93 4.84
CA SER A 60 -5.57 -4.32 4.40
C SER A 60 -5.86 -5.28 5.56
N THR A 61 -6.46 -6.43 5.25
CA THR A 61 -6.61 -7.58 6.16
C THR A 61 -6.01 -8.86 5.59
N ASP A 62 -5.16 -8.75 4.56
CA ASP A 62 -4.55 -9.85 3.83
C ASP A 62 -3.03 -9.64 3.62
N PHE A 63 -2.37 -9.08 4.64
CA PHE A 63 -0.94 -8.76 4.63
C PHE A 63 -0.54 -7.77 3.52
N GLY A 64 -1.42 -6.83 3.16
CA GLY A 64 -1.17 -5.80 2.13
C GLY A 64 -1.27 -6.30 0.69
N SER A 65 -1.96 -7.42 0.44
CA SER A 65 -2.20 -7.93 -0.92
C SER A 65 -3.34 -7.17 -1.62
N SER A 66 -4.30 -6.68 -0.85
CA SER A 66 -5.36 -5.74 -1.25
C SER A 66 -5.63 -4.73 -0.12
N TRP A 67 -6.24 -3.59 -0.46
CA TRP A 67 -6.34 -2.40 0.41
C TRP A 67 -7.75 -1.79 0.48
#